data_AF-A0A3B9Y5Z2-F1
#
_entry.id   AF-A0A3B9Y5Z2-F1
#
_cell.length_a   1.000
_cell.length_b   1.000
_cell.length_c   1.000
_cell.angle_alpha   90.00
_cell.angle_beta   90.00
_cell.angle_gamma   90.00
#
_symmetry.space_group_name_H-M   'P 1'
#
loop_
_entity.id
_entity.type
_entity.pdbx_description
1 polymer ?
#
loop_
_entity_poly.entity_id
_entity_poly.type
_entity_poly.pdbx_seq_one_letter_code
_entity_poly.pdbx_strand_id
1 'polypeptide(L)'
;YGKAQHLLEHPQLAERTRLLLEAQYYHQYSFTSCGFFFENLDRIEPRNDIAFARRAISLTWQALGIDLQRDFLCDLAQAKGWRTNVTGADLYRQLPIVQPALLPPLSQA
;
A
#
# COMPACT_ATOMS: atom_id res chain seq x y z
N TYR A 1 13.14 6.37 -38.14
CA TYR A 1 12.07 6.42 -37.12
C TYR A 1 12.67 6.97 -35.82
N GLY A 2 12.90 8.27 -35.63
CA GLY A 2 11.98 9.36 -35.94
C GLY A 2 10.98 9.62 -34.80
N LYS A 3 11.26 9.22 -33.55
CA LYS A 3 10.53 9.80 -32.42
C LYS A 3 11.18 11.15 -32.14
N ALA A 4 10.55 12.21 -32.65
CA ALA A 4 10.74 13.53 -32.08
C ALA A 4 10.70 13.38 -30.55
N GLN A 5 11.66 13.99 -29.87
CA GLN A 5 11.70 14.12 -28.43
C GLN A 5 10.49 14.97 -28.01
N HIS A 6 9.30 14.38 -28.04
CA HIS A 6 8.13 14.90 -27.38
C HIS A 6 8.39 14.67 -25.90
N LEU A 7 9.28 15.50 -25.35
CA LEU A 7 9.40 15.71 -23.92
C LEU A 7 7.98 15.78 -23.39
N LEU A 8 7.66 14.90 -22.46
CA LEU A 8 6.35 14.75 -21.84
C LEU A 8 5.72 16.14 -21.68
N GLU A 9 4.72 16.49 -22.51
CA GLU A 9 4.19 17.86 -22.56
C GLU A 9 3.62 18.33 -21.21
N HIS A 10 3.44 17.38 -20.30
CA HIS A 10 3.02 17.58 -18.94
C HIS A 10 3.91 16.76 -17.99
N PRO A 11 5.04 17.30 -17.48
CA PRO A 11 5.94 16.58 -16.57
C PRO A 11 5.23 16.12 -15.29
N GLN A 12 4.24 16.87 -14.83
CA GLN A 12 3.39 16.51 -13.67
C GLN A 12 2.52 15.28 -13.96
N LEU A 13 1.93 15.21 -15.15
CA LEU A 13 1.13 14.05 -15.57
C LEU A 13 2.01 12.81 -15.70
N ALA A 14 3.21 12.98 -16.25
CA ALA A 14 4.19 11.90 -16.37
C ALA A 14 4.58 11.34 -15.00
N GLU A 15 4.89 12.22 -14.03
CA GLU A 15 5.25 11.79 -12.68
C GLU A 15 4.09 11.11 -11.96
N ARG A 16 2.87 11.65 -12.05
CA ARG A 16 1.67 10.99 -11.50
C ARG A 16 1.46 9.61 -12.11
N THR A 17 1.62 9.49 -13.43
CA THR A 17 1.49 8.21 -14.14
C THR A 17 2.57 7.22 -13.67
N ARG A 18 3.81 7.67 -13.51
CA ARG A 18 4.91 6.85 -12.98
C ARG A 18 4.60 6.33 -11.58
N LEU A 19 4.14 7.20 -10.68
CA LEU A 19 3.74 6.82 -9.32
C LEU A 19 2.60 5.80 -9.31
N LEU A 20 1.60 5.97 -10.17
CA LEU A 20 0.47 5.03 -10.27
C LEU A 20 0.87 3.66 -10.84
N LEU A 21 1.77 3.62 -11.83
CA LEU A 21 2.31 2.36 -12.33
C LEU A 21 3.13 1.63 -11.25
N GLU A 22 3.92 2.36 -10.47
CA GLU A 22 4.62 1.81 -9.31
C GLU A 22 3.62 1.34 -8.23
N ALA A 23 2.53 2.07 -7.99
CA ALA A 23 1.48 1.68 -7.06
C ALA A 23 0.82 0.36 -7.49
N GLN A 24 0.53 0.20 -8.79
CA GLN A 24 -0.03 -1.03 -9.35
C GLN A 24 0.92 -2.22 -9.15
N TYR A 25 2.22 -2.04 -9.36
CA TYR A 25 3.22 -3.07 -9.10
C TYR A 25 3.15 -3.57 -7.65
N TYR A 26 3.17 -2.67 -6.67
CA TYR A 26 3.09 -3.04 -5.26
C TYR A 26 1.73 -3.61 -4.85
N HIS A 27 0.64 -3.16 -5.49
CA HIS A 27 -0.67 -3.73 -5.29
C HIS A 27 -0.71 -5.20 -5.71
N GLN A 28 -0.17 -5.53 -6.89
CA GLN A 28 -0.03 -6.92 -7.32
C GLN A 28 0.86 -7.73 -6.38
N TYR A 29 1.95 -7.11 -5.90
CA TYR A 29 2.88 -7.74 -4.96
C TYR A 29 2.28 -7.99 -3.57
N SER A 30 1.21 -7.28 -3.20
CA SER A 30 0.45 -7.56 -1.96
C SER A 30 -0.45 -8.79 -2.03
N PHE A 31 -0.57 -9.41 -3.20
CA PHE A 31 -1.33 -10.65 -3.40
C PHE A 31 -0.42 -11.85 -3.66
N THR A 32 0.81 -11.84 -3.14
CA THR A 32 1.69 -13.00 -3.28
C THR A 32 1.18 -14.18 -2.46
N SER A 33 1.16 -15.37 -3.07
CA SER A 33 0.45 -16.53 -2.48
C SER A 33 0.97 -16.97 -1.11
N CYS A 34 2.23 -16.67 -0.78
CA CYS A 34 2.84 -17.07 0.49
C CYS A 34 2.16 -16.42 1.70
N GLY A 35 1.60 -15.21 1.57
CA GLY A 35 0.85 -14.56 2.65
C GLY A 35 -0.52 -15.16 2.91
N PHE A 36 -1.07 -15.95 1.98
CA PHE A 36 -2.37 -16.60 2.09
C PHE A 36 -2.27 -18.11 2.33
N PHE A 37 -1.05 -18.66 2.41
CA PHE A 37 -0.85 -20.11 2.48
C PHE A 37 -1.05 -20.68 3.89
N PHE A 38 -0.71 -19.92 4.93
CA PHE A 38 -0.77 -20.38 6.31
C PHE A 38 -1.87 -19.67 7.09
N GLU A 39 -2.46 -20.37 8.05
CA GLU A 39 -3.58 -19.84 8.88
C GLU A 39 -3.15 -18.73 9.87
N ASN A 40 -1.85 -18.53 10.07
CA ASN A 40 -1.32 -17.63 11.10
C ASN A 40 -1.05 -16.23 10.52
N LEU A 41 -1.90 -15.27 10.90
CA LEU A 41 -1.81 -13.87 10.47
C LEU A 41 -0.50 -13.17 10.91
N ASP A 42 0.03 -13.51 12.08
CA ASP A 42 1.18 -12.78 12.67
C ASP A 42 2.54 -13.10 12.04
N ARG A 43 2.57 -14.01 11.07
CA ARG A 43 3.81 -14.39 10.39
C ARG A 43 4.36 -13.26 9.53
N ILE A 44 5.60 -13.44 9.06
CA ILE A 44 6.26 -12.48 8.19
C ILE A 44 5.57 -12.35 6.82
N GLU A 45 4.95 -13.42 6.30
CA GLU A 45 4.35 -13.39 4.97
C GLU A 45 3.12 -12.45 4.88
N PRO A 46 2.10 -12.55 5.75
CA PRO A 46 1.00 -11.58 5.75
C PRO A 46 1.48 -10.14 6.07
N ARG A 47 2.49 -9.99 6.94
CA ARG A 47 3.10 -8.68 7.23
C ARG A 47 3.72 -8.05 5.98
N ASN A 48 4.38 -8.84 5.13
CA ASN A 48 4.94 -8.37 3.88
C ASN A 48 3.86 -7.93 2.89
N ASP A 49 2.80 -8.72 2.72
CA ASP A 49 1.67 -8.37 1.86
C ASP A 49 1.01 -7.05 2.31
N ILE A 50 0.78 -6.88 3.62
CA ILE A 50 0.26 -5.63 4.19
C ILE A 50 1.23 -4.46 3.94
N ALA A 51 2.55 -4.68 4.03
CA ALA A 51 3.55 -3.66 3.74
C ALA A 51 3.56 -3.24 2.26
N PHE A 52 3.38 -4.18 1.33
CA PHE A 52 3.25 -3.88 -0.10
C PHE A 52 1.95 -3.13 -0.40
N ALA A 53 0.83 -3.53 0.20
CA ALA A 53 -0.42 -2.79 0.08
C ALA A 53 -0.29 -1.36 0.61
N ARG A 54 0.36 -1.17 1.77
CA ARG A 54 0.68 0.16 2.33
C ARG A 54 1.53 1.00 1.38
N ARG A 55 2.48 0.39 0.67
CA ARG A 55 3.30 1.08 -0.34
C ARG A 55 2.46 1.51 -1.54
N ALA A 56 1.55 0.67 -2.03
CA ALA A 56 0.62 1.05 -3.09
C ALA A 56 -0.29 2.23 -2.70
N ILE A 57 -0.79 2.22 -1.46
CA ILE A 57 -1.59 3.33 -0.88
C ILE A 57 -0.76 4.60 -0.81
N SER A 58 0.49 4.52 -0.32
CA SER A 58 1.43 5.64 -0.23
C SER A 58 1.66 6.30 -1.60
N LEU A 59 1.87 5.52 -2.64
CA LEU A 59 2.10 6.02 -4.00
C LEU A 59 0.83 6.61 -4.62
N THR A 60 -0.33 6.01 -4.38
CA THR A 60 -1.63 6.54 -4.82
C THR A 60 -1.94 7.88 -4.16
N TRP A 61 -1.67 7.99 -2.86
CA TRP A 61 -1.78 9.25 -2.12
C TRP A 61 -0.89 10.34 -2.72
N GLN A 62 0.38 10.05 -2.99
CA GLN A 62 1.31 11.01 -3.59
C GLN A 62 0.90 11.44 -5.01
N ALA A 63 0.31 10.52 -5.80
CA ALA A 63 -0.10 10.80 -7.16
C ALA A 63 -1.40 11.63 -7.24
N LEU A 64 -2.38 11.31 -6.40
CA LEU A 64 -3.77 11.76 -6.56
C LEU A 64 -4.36 12.47 -5.33
N GLY A 65 -3.73 12.38 -4.16
CA GLY A 65 -4.29 12.87 -2.90
C GLY A 65 -5.52 12.09 -2.43
N ILE A 66 -5.68 10.83 -2.87
CA ILE A 66 -6.79 9.95 -2.48
C ILE A 66 -6.35 9.11 -1.28
N ASP A 67 -7.09 9.20 -0.18
CA ASP A 67 -6.86 8.39 1.02
C ASP A 67 -7.55 7.02 0.88
N LEU A 68 -6.75 5.99 0.58
CA LEU A 68 -7.17 4.59 0.60
C LEU A 68 -6.79 3.88 1.91
N GLN A 69 -6.05 4.55 2.81
CA GLN A 69 -5.56 3.94 4.05
C GLN A 69 -6.71 3.67 5.02
N ARG A 70 -7.68 4.59 5.08
CA ARG A 70 -8.82 4.46 6.00
C ARG A 70 -9.61 3.18 5.76
N ASP A 71 -10.11 2.98 4.55
CA ASP A 71 -10.93 1.82 4.21
C ASP A 71 -10.11 0.52 4.32
N PHE A 72 -8.84 0.56 3.90
CA PHE A 72 -7.93 -0.57 4.06
C PHE A 72 -7.72 -1.00 5.53
N LEU A 73 -7.60 -0.04 6.45
CA LEU A 73 -7.51 -0.34 7.89
C LEU A 73 -8.83 -0.91 8.44
N CYS A 74 -9.98 -0.46 7.94
CA CYS A 74 -11.29 -1.02 8.30
C CYS A 74 -11.40 -2.48 7.86
N ASP A 75 -10.97 -2.80 6.64
CA ASP A 75 -10.95 -4.18 6.14
C ASP A 75 -9.97 -5.05 6.93
N LEU A 76 -8.75 -4.55 7.16
CA LEU A 76 -7.73 -5.28 7.93
C LEU A 76 -8.13 -5.51 9.39
N ALA A 77 -9.00 -4.69 9.98
CA ALA A 77 -9.51 -4.90 11.34
C ALA A 77 -10.40 -6.16 11.45
N GLN A 78 -10.97 -6.62 10.34
CA GLN A 78 -11.77 -7.85 10.29
C GLN A 78 -10.91 -9.12 10.24
N ALA A 79 -9.69 -9.02 9.70
CA ALA A 79 -8.73 -10.12 9.68
C ALA A 79 -8.11 -10.28 11.07
N LYS A 80 -8.38 -11.40 11.74
CA LYS A 80 -7.91 -11.69 13.11
C LYS A 80 -7.08 -12.96 13.14
N GLY A 81 -5.97 -12.91 13.88
CA GLY A 81 -5.25 -14.12 14.26
C GLY A 81 -6.16 -15.04 15.09
N TRP A 82 -6.06 -16.35 14.88
CA TRP A 82 -6.85 -17.31 15.66
C TRP A 82 -6.19 -17.65 17.01
N ARG A 83 -4.86 -17.49 17.13
CA ARG A 83 -4.10 -17.69 18.37
C ARG A 83 -3.93 -16.41 19.19
N THR A 84 -3.93 -15.27 18.50
CA THR A 84 -3.65 -13.95 19.05
C THR A 84 -4.81 -13.04 18.70
N ASN A 85 -5.23 -12.16 19.59
CA ASN A 85 -6.24 -11.14 19.26
C ASN A 85 -5.68 -10.01 18.36
N VAL A 86 -4.54 -10.24 17.70
CA VAL A 86 -3.91 -9.28 16.79
C VAL A 86 -4.72 -9.24 15.50
N THR A 87 -5.09 -8.02 15.10
CA THR A 87 -5.78 -7.77 13.83
C THR A 87 -4.77 -7.43 12.73
N GLY A 88 -5.19 -7.54 11.47
CA GLY A 88 -4.40 -7.03 10.34
C GLY A 88 -4.12 -5.53 10.49
N ALA A 89 -5.04 -4.76 11.09
CA ALA A 89 -4.86 -3.34 11.34
C ALA A 89 -3.76 -3.09 12.39
N ASP A 90 -3.61 -3.96 13.37
CA ASP A 90 -2.50 -3.89 14.33
C ASP A 90 -1.16 -4.20 13.66
N LEU A 91 -1.12 -5.21 12.79
CA LEU A 91 0.07 -5.50 11.99
C LEU A 91 0.46 -4.32 11.11
N TYR A 92 -0.50 -3.64 10.49
CA TYR A 92 -0.27 -2.42 9.72
C TYR A 92 0.37 -1.33 10.58
N ARG A 93 -0.16 -1.08 11.79
CA ARG A 93 0.35 -0.05 12.70
C ARG A 93 1.74 -0.38 13.26
N GLN A 94 2.10 -1.66 13.32
CA GLN A 94 3.43 -2.13 13.72
C GLN A 94 4.50 -1.99 12.63
N LEU A 95 4.11 -1.66 11.38
CA LEU A 95 5.08 -1.45 10.31
C LEU A 95 5.98 -0.23 10.63
N PRO A 96 7.21 -0.19 10.06
CA PRO A 96 8.11 0.94 10.27
C PRO A 96 7.46 2.29 10.00
N ILE A 97 7.78 3.27 10.86
CA ILE A 97 7.33 4.65 10.70
C ILE A 97 7.99 5.23 9.44
N VAL A 98 7.18 5.89 8.62
CA VAL A 98 7.65 6.62 7.44
C VAL A 98 7.36 8.11 7.60
N GLN A 99 7.93 8.94 6.74
CA GLN A 99 7.70 10.38 6.77
C GLN A 99 6.20 10.69 6.64
N PRO A 100 5.64 11.63 7.42
CA PRO A 100 4.20 11.92 7.42
C PRO A 100 3.64 12.31 6.05
N ALA A 101 4.46 12.90 5.17
CA ALA A 101 4.03 13.28 3.81
C ALA A 101 3.78 12.08 2.88
N LEU A 102 4.31 10.90 3.20
CA LEU A 102 4.26 9.73 2.33
C LEU A 102 3.00 8.88 2.51
N LEU A 103 2.21 9.12 3.54
CA LEU A 103 0.97 8.41 3.79
C LEU A 103 -0.15 9.38 4.13
N PRO A 104 -1.41 8.99 3.91
CA PRO A 104 -2.52 9.73 4.48
C PRO A 104 -2.36 9.81 6.00
N PRO A 105 -2.78 10.91 6.64
CA PRO A 105 -2.79 10.99 8.10
C PRO A 105 -3.73 9.92 8.66
N LEU A 106 -3.31 9.25 9.72
CA LEU A 106 -4.21 8.36 10.46
C LEU A 106 -5.29 9.23 11.12
N SER A 107 -6.52 9.18 10.60
CA SER A 107 -7.67 9.75 11.30
C SER A 107 -7.76 9.07 12.67
N GLN A 108 -7.79 9.85 13.74
CA GLN A 108 -8.18 9.34 15.05
C GLN A 108 -9.64 8.89 14.91
N ALA A 109 -9.87 7.58 14.98
CA ALA A 109 -11.21 7.00 15.08
C ALA A 109 -11.57 6.85 16.56
#